data_AF-A0A7C4WIU8-F1
#
_entry.id   AF-A0A7C4WIU8-F1
#
_cell.length_a   1.000
_cell.length_b   1.000
_cell.length_c   1.000
_cell.angle_alpha   90.00
_cell.angle_beta   90.00
_cell.angle_gamma   90.00
#
_symmetry.space_group_name_H-M   'P 1'
#
loop_
_entity.id
_entity.type
_entity.pdbx_description
1 polymer ?
#
loop_
_entity_poly.entity_id
_entity_poly.type
_entity_poly.pdbx_seq_one_letter_code
_entity_poly.pdbx_strand_id
1 'polypeptide(L)' 'MNKRTIGEINEKIRKGDVQVLTAEEMKKLVETSGVEVAFKEVDVVTTGTFGAMCSSGAVINLGHSDPPIKIQHAWIN' A
#
# COMPACT_ATOMS: atom_id res chain seq x y z
N MET A 1 7.10 -25.31 1.86
CA MET A 1 6.05 -24.36 2.29
C MET A 1 5.22 -23.98 1.07
N ASN A 2 3.90 -24.15 1.14
CA ASN A 2 3.03 -23.72 0.04
C ASN A 2 2.82 -22.20 0.16
N LYS A 3 3.09 -21.45 -0.91
CA LYS A 3 2.93 -19.99 -0.92
C LYS A 3 1.47 -19.64 -1.16
N ARG A 4 0.94 -18.70 -0.38
CA ARG A 4 -0.38 -18.10 -0.67
C ARG A 4 -0.30 -17.32 -1.97
N THR A 5 -1.33 -17.44 -2.78
CA THR A 5 -1.54 -16.62 -3.97
C THR A 5 -2.19 -15.29 -3.60
N ILE A 6 -2.02 -14.29 -4.45
CA ILE A 6 -2.71 -12.99 -4.29
C ILE A 6 -4.24 -13.17 -4.33
N GLY A 7 -4.74 -14.13 -5.11
CA GLY A 7 -6.18 -14.44 -5.17
C GLY A 7 -6.73 -14.91 -3.82
N GLU A 8 -6.03 -15.82 -3.14
CA GLU A 8 -6.40 -16.29 -1.80
C GLU A 8 -6.36 -15.17 -0.77
N ILE A 9 -5.30 -14.34 -0.78
CA ILE A 9 -5.18 -13.20 0.14
C ILE A 9 -6.32 -12.20 -0.08
N ASN A 10 -6.65 -11.86 -1.32
CA ASN A 10 -7.75 -10.96 -1.65
C ASN A 10 -9.10 -11.50 -1.17
N GLU A 11 -9.30 -12.81 -1.24
CA GLU A 11 -10.53 -13.42 -0.73
C GLU A 11 -10.62 -13.33 0.80
N LYS A 12 -9.51 -13.54 1.53
CA LYS A 12 -9.46 -13.31 2.99
C LYS A 12 -9.76 -11.86 3.35
N ILE A 13 -9.23 -10.90 2.57
CA ILE A 13 -9.52 -9.46 2.76
C ILE A 13 -11.01 -9.19 2.62
N ARG A 14 -11.66 -9.71 1.56
CA ARG A 14 -13.12 -9.51 1.35
C ARG A 14 -13.97 -10.12 2.46
N LYS A 15 -13.53 -11.25 3.03
CA LYS A 15 -14.22 -11.94 4.14
C LYS A 15 -13.99 -11.30 5.50
N GLY A 16 -12.94 -10.49 5.64
CA GLY A 16 -12.51 -9.93 6.93
C GLY A 16 -11.65 -10.89 7.77
N ASP A 17 -11.21 -12.01 7.19
CA ASP A 17 -10.40 -13.05 7.86
C ASP A 17 -8.89 -12.88 7.61
N VAL A 18 -8.48 -11.73 7.07
CA VAL A 18 -7.08 -11.44 6.73
C VAL A 18 -6.29 -11.11 8.00
N GLN A 19 -5.12 -11.74 8.16
CA GLN A 19 -4.18 -11.42 9.23
C GLN A 19 -3.19 -10.38 8.73
N VAL A 20 -3.34 -9.15 9.24
CA VAL A 20 -2.53 -7.99 8.87
C VAL A 20 -1.66 -7.58 10.05
N LEU A 21 -0.37 -7.37 9.80
CA LEU A 21 0.56 -6.81 10.77
C LEU A 21 1.22 -5.56 10.22
N THR A 22 1.64 -4.67 11.12
CA THR A 22 2.61 -3.63 10.80
C THR A 22 4.01 -4.22 10.61
N ALA A 23 4.91 -3.49 9.94
CA ALA A 23 6.31 -3.90 9.80
C ALA A 23 7.01 -4.10 11.16
N GLU A 24 6.65 -3.33 12.19
CA GLU A 24 7.21 -3.47 13.54
C GLU A 24 6.71 -4.77 14.21
N GLU A 25 5.42 -5.07 14.12
CA GLU A 25 4.84 -6.30 14.67
C GLU A 25 5.38 -7.54 13.95
N MET A 26 5.59 -7.45 12.64
CA MET A 26 6.21 -8.54 11.86
C MET A 26 7.62 -8.85 12.37
N LYS A 27 8.42 -7.82 12.65
CA LYS A 27 9.77 -8.00 13.21
C LYS A 27 9.70 -8.70 14.58
N LYS A 28 8.82 -8.25 15.48
CA LYS A 28 8.63 -8.86 16.80
C LYS A 28 8.19 -10.32 16.68
N LEU A 29 7.26 -10.65 15.77
CA LEU A 29 6.79 -12.02 15.57
C LEU A 29 7.90 -12.96 15.09
N VAL A 30 8.75 -12.48 14.17
CA VAL A 30 9.90 -13.26 13.68
C VAL A 30 10.91 -13.50 14.79
N GLU A 31 11.18 -12.50 15.64
CA GLU A 31 12.11 -12.62 16.76
C GLU A 31 11.61 -13.61 17.84
N THR A 32 10.29 -13.63 18.12
CA THR A 32 9.73 -14.49 19.17
C THR A 32 9.38 -15.89 18.70
N SER A 33 8.91 -16.04 17.46
CA SER A 33 8.27 -17.26 16.96
C SER A 33 8.93 -17.82 15.69
N GLY A 34 9.87 -17.09 15.08
CA GLY A 34 10.60 -17.50 13.89
C GLY A 34 9.90 -17.23 12.56
N VAL A 35 10.69 -17.25 11.48
CA VAL A 35 10.25 -16.89 10.11
C VAL A 35 9.18 -17.84 9.57
N GLU A 36 9.28 -19.14 9.86
CA GLU A 36 8.32 -20.12 9.35
C GLU A 36 6.92 -19.93 9.94
N VAL A 37 6.83 -19.57 11.22
CA VAL A 37 5.56 -19.26 11.89
C VAL A 37 5.01 -17.96 11.34
N ALA A 38 5.83 -16.91 11.27
CA ALA A 38 5.41 -15.63 10.72
C ALA A 38 4.88 -15.77 9.28
N PHE A 39 5.53 -16.59 8.45
CA PHE A 39 5.04 -16.89 7.10
C PHE A 39 3.70 -17.65 7.11
N LYS A 40 3.48 -18.56 8.07
CA LYS A 40 2.24 -19.34 8.18
C LYS A 40 1.07 -18.56 8.78
N GLU A 41 1.32 -17.48 9.51
CA GLU A 41 0.24 -16.73 10.17
C GLU A 41 -0.07 -15.43 9.40
N VAL A 42 0.93 -14.71 8.92
CA VAL A 42 0.71 -13.37 8.36
C VAL A 42 0.35 -13.41 6.88
N ASP A 43 -0.73 -12.73 6.49
CA ASP A 43 -1.12 -12.59 5.08
C ASP A 43 -0.59 -11.29 4.46
N VAL A 44 -0.64 -10.18 5.20
CA VAL A 44 -0.25 -8.85 4.72
C VAL A 44 0.59 -8.14 5.78
N VAL A 45 1.68 -7.50 5.34
CA VAL A 45 2.46 -6.59 6.17
C VAL A 45 2.31 -5.17 5.64
N THR A 46 1.87 -4.26 6.49
CA THR A 46 1.71 -2.85 6.15
C THR A 46 2.81 -2.02 6.79
N THR A 47 3.21 -0.95 6.12
CA THR A 47 4.15 0.02 6.66
C THR A 47 3.70 1.42 6.26
N GLY A 48 3.95 2.39 7.12
CA GLY A 48 3.77 3.80 6.82
C GLY A 48 5.15 4.44 6.68
N THR A 49 5.38 5.14 5.57
CA THR A 49 6.57 5.99 5.42
C THR A 49 6.14 7.44 5.55
N PHE A 50 6.91 8.23 6.30
CA PHE A 50 6.77 9.68 6.33
C PHE A 50 8.04 10.31 5.77
N GLY A 51 7.99 10.65 4.48
CA GLY A 51 9.12 11.24 3.76
C GLY A 51 8.76 11.54 2.31
N ALA A 52 9.52 12.43 1.67
CA ALA A 52 9.37 12.70 0.24
C ALA A 52 9.72 11.42 -0.55
N MET A 53 8.70 10.74 -1.07
CA MET A 53 8.92 9.58 -1.93
C MET A 53 9.35 10.05 -3.31
N CYS A 54 10.43 9.48 -3.84
CA CYS A 54 11.08 9.88 -5.10
C CYS A 54 10.22 9.73 -6.37
N SER A 55 8.93 9.38 -6.24
CA SER A 55 8.04 9.02 -7.34
C SER A 55 6.63 9.63 -7.27
N SER A 56 6.34 10.51 -6.30
CA SER A 56 5.02 11.17 -6.19
C SER A 56 5.09 12.64 -6.58
N GLY A 57 5.11 12.89 -7.89
CA GLY A 57 4.94 14.23 -8.47
C GLY A 57 4.07 14.15 -9.71
N ALA A 58 3.06 15.01 -9.81
CA ALA A 58 2.25 15.18 -11.00
C ALA A 58 2.37 16.64 -11.45
N VAL A 59 2.79 16.85 -12.70
CA VAL A 59 2.82 18.17 -13.34
C VAL A 59 1.74 18.16 -14.42
N ILE A 60 0.74 19.04 -14.27
CA ILE A 60 -0.32 19.22 -15.27
C ILE A 60 -0.03 20.51 -16.03
N ASN A 61 0.33 20.38 -17.30
CA ASN A 61 0.52 21.51 -18.21
C ASN A 61 -0.71 21.61 -19.12
N LEU A 62 -1.43 22.73 -19.06
CA LEU A 62 -2.63 22.98 -19.87
C LEU A 62 -2.32 23.62 -21.23
N GLY A 63 -1.03 23.85 -21.54
CA GLY A 63 -0.57 24.53 -22.73
C GLY A 63 -0.82 26.05 -22.69
N HIS A 64 -0.29 26.75 -23.69
CA HIS A 64 -0.64 28.14 -23.93
C HIS A 64 -1.98 28.21 -24.66
N SER A 65 -2.82 29.18 -24.29
CA SER A 65 -4.15 29.40 -24.85
C SER A 65 -4.33 30.88 -25.17
N ASP A 66 -5.01 31.16 -26.28
CA ASP A 66 -5.51 32.49 -26.62
C ASP A 66 -6.98 32.33 -27.05
N PRO A 67 -7.95 32.82 -26.25
CA PRO A 67 -7.79 33.64 -25.04
C PRO A 67 -7.25 32.86 -23.82
N PRO A 68 -6.68 33.55 -22.79
CA PRO A 68 -6.14 32.89 -21.60
C PRO A 68 -7.18 32.06 -20.83
N ILE A 69 -6.79 30.87 -20.39
CA ILE A 69 -7.62 30.02 -19.53
C ILE A 69 -7.82 30.68 -18.16
N LYS A 70 -9.09 30.79 -17.73
CA LYS A 70 -9.50 31.20 -16.38
C LYS A 70 -10.10 30.02 -15.62
N ILE A 71 -9.34 29.42 -14.72
CA ILE A 71 -9.80 28.29 -13.90
C ILE A 71 -10.47 28.82 -12.63
N GLN A 72 -11.75 28.52 -12.42
CA GLN A 72 -12.45 28.84 -11.17
C GLN A 72 -12.42 27.68 -10.17
N HIS A 73 -12.46 26.44 -10.65
CA HIS A 73 -12.33 25.24 -9.83
C HIS A 73 -11.60 24.14 -10.61
N ALA A 74 -10.80 23.32 -9.92
CA ALA A 74 -10.11 22.17 -10.50
C ALA A 74 -9.95 21.07 -9.43
N TRP A 75 -10.06 19.80 -9.85
CA TRP A 75 -9.92 18.63 -8.98
C TRP A 75 -9.04 17.57 -9.66
N ILE A 76 -8.19 16.92 -8.87
CA ILE A 76 -7.44 15.71 -9.21
C ILE A 76 -7.91 14.65 -8.21
N ASN A 77 -8.29 13.46 -8.69
CA ASN A 77 -8.82 12.38 -7.86
C ASN A 77 -7.76 11.33 -7.51
#